data_AF-A0A3A3EMT0-F1
#
_entry.id   AF-A0A3A3EMT0-F1
#
_cell.length_a   1.000
_cell.length_b   1.000
_cell.length_c   1.000
_cell.angle_alpha   90.00
_cell.angle_beta   90.00
_cell.angle_gamma   90.00
#
_symmetry.space_group_name_H-M   'P 1'
#
loop_
_entity.id
_entity.type
_entity.pdbx_description
1 polymer ?
#
loop_
_entity_poly.entity_id
_entity_poly.type
_entity_poly.pdbx_seq_one_letter_code
_entity_poly.pdbx_strand_id
1 'polypeptide(L)'
;MNANQYRWFEFTLIFVSLPLLGFFLRAYLANWLIPALIILMAVCGMLLLSDPHFKRFRLTSLGQFSAVKRRLFSFFFLGALFSGMFYGIMNQENWFSLPRNSFNDWLMLLLLYPILSVMPQELIFRTYFFHRYKRIMPSKTVRIIVSASVFALAHIVYANVLAVLLAFLGGLLFSYTYAQSRSTFVCVIEHSLWGLWMFTLGLGDVLDAGAF
;
A
#
# COMPACT_ATOMS: atom_id res chain seq x y z
N MET A 1 25.38 -18.76 5.54
CA MET A 1 25.10 -17.32 5.41
C MET A 1 24.96 -16.71 6.80
N ASN A 2 25.55 -15.54 7.05
CA ASN A 2 25.33 -14.83 8.31
C ASN A 2 23.92 -14.18 8.35
N ALA A 3 23.49 -13.73 9.53
CA ALA A 3 22.13 -13.21 9.72
C ALA A 3 21.79 -11.98 8.85
N ASN A 4 22.79 -11.19 8.43
CA ASN A 4 22.55 -10.04 7.55
C ASN A 4 22.45 -10.47 6.08
N GLN A 5 23.27 -11.41 5.64
CA GLN A 5 23.16 -12.03 4.31
C GLN A 5 21.79 -12.69 4.13
N TYR A 6 21.29 -13.40 5.14
CA TYR A 6 19.96 -14.00 5.11
C TYR A 6 18.87 -12.94 4.91
N ARG A 7 18.95 -11.80 5.59
CA ARG A 7 17.97 -10.70 5.44
C ARG A 7 18.02 -10.06 4.06
N TRP A 8 19.21 -9.87 3.48
CA TRP A 8 19.34 -9.38 2.11
C TRP A 8 18.74 -10.34 1.10
N PHE A 9 19.00 -11.65 1.26
CA PHE A 9 18.40 -12.66 0.41
C PHE A 9 16.87 -12.70 0.55
N GLU A 10 16.34 -12.72 1.77
CA GLU A 10 14.91 -12.64 2.04
C GLU A 10 14.28 -11.37 1.43
N PHE A 11 14.92 -10.22 1.59
CA PHE A 11 14.49 -8.95 0.98
C PHE A 11 14.42 -9.07 -0.55
N THR A 12 15.50 -9.52 -1.19
CA THR A 12 15.55 -9.64 -2.65
C THR A 12 14.49 -10.62 -3.15
N LEU A 13 14.32 -11.76 -2.49
CA LEU A 13 13.34 -12.77 -2.89
C LEU A 13 11.90 -12.24 -2.80
N ILE A 14 11.51 -11.65 -1.66
CA ILE A 14 10.13 -11.22 -1.41
C ILE A 14 9.80 -9.91 -2.13
N PHE A 15 10.70 -8.93 -2.10
CA PHE A 15 10.39 -7.56 -2.52
C PHE A 15 10.91 -7.21 -3.92
N VAL A 16 11.73 -8.06 -4.54
CA VAL A 16 12.25 -7.83 -5.90
C VAL A 16 11.88 -8.98 -6.82
N SER A 17 12.32 -10.20 -6.53
CA SER A 17 12.10 -11.35 -7.40
C SER A 17 10.62 -11.70 -7.54
N LEU A 18 9.86 -11.70 -6.44
CA LEU A 18 8.44 -12.04 -6.46
C LEU A 18 7.59 -11.03 -7.26
N PRO A 19 7.72 -9.69 -7.07
CA PRO A 19 7.07 -8.71 -7.96
C PRO A 19 7.44 -8.85 -9.44
N LEU A 20 8.72 -9.05 -9.75
CA LEU A 20 9.18 -9.23 -11.13
C LEU A 20 8.59 -10.51 -11.75
N LEU A 21 8.56 -11.61 -11.00
CA LEU A 21 7.90 -12.84 -11.43
C LEU A 21 6.39 -12.62 -11.63
N GLY A 22 5.74 -11.90 -10.70
CA GLY A 22 4.34 -11.52 -10.80
C GLY A 22 4.03 -10.75 -12.08
N PHE A 23 4.92 -9.84 -12.50
CA PHE A 23 4.79 -9.11 -13.77
C PHE A 23 4.85 -10.01 -15.00
N PHE A 24 5.81 -10.94 -15.05
CA PHE A 24 5.93 -11.89 -16.17
C PHE A 24 4.74 -12.85 -16.23
N LEU A 25 4.15 -13.18 -15.07
CA LEU A 25 3.00 -14.08 -14.95
C LEU A 25 1.66 -13.34 -14.83
N ARG A 26 1.61 -12.01 -15.03
CA ARG A 26 0.43 -11.18 -14.72
C ARG A 26 -0.86 -11.65 -15.40
N ALA A 27 -0.76 -12.20 -16.62
CA ALA A 27 -1.91 -12.68 -17.38
C ALA A 27 -2.60 -13.86 -16.68
N TYR A 28 -1.83 -14.72 -16.01
CA TYR A 28 -2.35 -15.86 -15.24
C TYR A 28 -2.75 -15.47 -13.82
N LEU A 29 -2.13 -14.42 -13.28
CA LEU A 29 -2.29 -14.00 -11.90
C LEU A 29 -3.41 -12.98 -11.67
N ALA A 30 -4.05 -12.44 -12.71
CA ALA A 30 -5.05 -11.38 -12.59
C ALA A 30 -6.10 -11.65 -11.49
N ASN A 31 -6.70 -12.85 -11.48
CA ASN A 31 -7.70 -13.25 -10.47
C ASN A 31 -7.10 -13.74 -9.14
N TRP A 32 -5.77 -13.91 -9.09
CA TRP A 32 -5.03 -14.44 -7.94
C TRP A 32 -4.25 -13.36 -7.18
N LEU A 33 -4.25 -12.10 -7.61
CA LEU A 33 -3.50 -11.03 -6.95
C LEU A 33 -3.91 -10.83 -5.49
N ILE A 34 -5.21 -10.69 -5.21
CA ILE A 34 -5.72 -10.53 -3.84
C ILE A 34 -5.43 -11.77 -2.98
N PRO A 35 -5.75 -13.01 -3.42
CA PRO A 35 -5.34 -14.21 -2.68
C PRO A 35 -3.83 -14.29 -2.40
N ALA A 36 -2.99 -14.01 -3.40
CA ALA A 36 -1.54 -14.04 -3.26
C ALA A 36 -1.05 -12.99 -2.24
N LEU A 37 -1.64 -11.78 -2.27
CA LEU A 37 -1.38 -10.72 -1.31
C LEU A 37 -1.76 -11.13 0.12
N ILE A 38 -2.92 -11.77 0.31
CA ILE A 38 -3.36 -12.27 1.62
C ILE A 38 -2.45 -13.38 2.12
N ILE A 39 -2.04 -14.32 1.26
CA ILE A 39 -1.07 -15.37 1.60
C ILE A 39 0.26 -14.75 2.02
N LEU A 40 0.77 -13.78 1.25
CA LEU A 40 2.01 -13.09 1.58
C LEU A 40 1.89 -12.33 2.91
N MET A 41 0.75 -11.68 3.18
CA MET A 41 0.47 -11.05 4.46
C MET A 41 0.49 -12.07 5.59
N ALA A 42 -0.14 -13.24 5.42
CA ALA A 42 -0.16 -14.29 6.43
C ALA A 42 1.26 -14.77 6.74
N VAL A 43 2.09 -15.02 5.71
CA VAL A 43 3.49 -15.43 5.87
C VAL A 43 4.30 -14.35 6.59
N CYS A 44 4.26 -13.11 6.11
CA CYS A 44 4.95 -11.98 6.75
C CYS A 44 4.45 -11.74 8.18
N GLY A 45 3.15 -11.86 8.41
CA GLY A 45 2.49 -11.72 9.71
C GLY A 45 2.93 -12.80 10.70
N MET A 46 2.96 -14.07 10.28
CA MET A 46 3.49 -15.17 11.10
C MET A 46 4.95 -14.92 11.49
N LEU A 47 5.82 -14.63 10.50
CA LEU A 47 7.24 -14.33 10.76
C LEU A 47 7.43 -13.14 11.70
N LEU A 48 6.56 -12.13 11.58
CA LEU A 48 6.58 -10.94 12.43
C LEU A 48 6.14 -11.25 13.87
N LEU A 49 5.07 -12.01 14.05
CA LEU A 49 4.49 -12.33 15.36
C LEU A 49 5.29 -13.39 16.13
N SER A 50 6.08 -14.19 15.42
CA SER A 50 7.06 -15.14 15.98
C SER A 50 8.34 -14.47 16.48
N ASP A 51 8.65 -13.21 16.08
CA ASP A 51 9.81 -12.48 16.60
C ASP A 51 9.48 -11.89 17.99
N PRO A 52 10.15 -12.33 19.07
CA PRO A 52 9.87 -11.84 20.43
C PRO A 52 10.19 -10.34 20.61
N HIS A 53 11.00 -9.75 19.74
CA HIS A 53 11.31 -8.32 19.78
C HIS A 53 10.25 -7.45 19.10
N PHE A 54 9.25 -8.06 18.45
CA PHE A 54 8.17 -7.32 17.81
C PHE A 54 7.11 -6.91 18.82
N LYS A 55 6.79 -5.61 18.81
CA LYS A 55 5.77 -5.02 19.68
C LYS A 55 4.41 -5.09 19.00
N ARG A 56 3.63 -6.14 19.32
CA ARG A 56 2.33 -6.45 18.69
C ARG A 56 1.34 -5.30 18.69
N PHE A 57 1.37 -4.44 19.71
CA PHE A 57 0.47 -3.27 19.78
C PHE A 57 0.61 -2.33 18.58
N ARG A 58 1.74 -2.33 17.85
CA ARG A 58 1.92 -1.49 16.65
C ARG A 58 0.98 -1.84 15.50
N LEU A 59 0.34 -3.01 15.54
CA LEU A 59 -0.66 -3.41 14.54
C LEU A 59 -1.96 -2.62 14.70
N THR A 60 -2.45 -2.46 15.93
CA THR A 60 -3.79 -1.92 16.22
C THR A 60 -3.79 -0.58 16.94
N SER A 61 -2.68 -0.19 17.59
CA SER A 61 -2.55 1.06 18.32
C SER A 61 -2.54 2.26 17.38
N LEU A 62 -3.10 3.39 17.84
CA LEU A 62 -2.94 4.70 17.17
C LEU A 62 -1.50 5.25 17.26
N GLY A 63 -0.63 4.67 18.09
CA GLY A 63 0.76 5.10 18.24
C GLY A 63 0.87 6.61 18.48
N GLN A 64 1.73 7.29 17.73
CA GLN A 64 1.86 8.75 17.74
C GLN A 64 0.98 9.43 16.68
N PHE A 65 -0.31 9.04 16.60
CA PHE A 65 -1.24 9.60 15.61
C PHE A 65 -1.32 11.13 15.65
N SER A 66 -1.25 11.72 16.85
CA SER A 66 -1.23 13.19 17.02
C SER A 66 -0.09 13.89 16.27
N ALA A 67 1.04 13.20 16.06
CA ALA A 67 2.19 13.74 15.33
C ALA A 67 1.94 13.85 13.81
N VAL A 68 1.02 13.04 13.27
CA VAL A 68 0.77 12.96 11.82
C VAL A 68 -0.62 13.43 11.42
N LYS A 69 -1.60 13.45 12.33
CA LYS A 69 -3.03 13.71 12.03
C LYS A 69 -3.25 14.98 11.22
N ARG A 70 -2.58 16.08 11.57
CA ARG A 70 -2.75 17.37 10.89
C ARG A 70 -2.29 17.26 9.45
N ARG A 71 -1.07 16.76 9.24
CA ARG A 71 -0.49 16.58 7.89
C ARG A 71 -1.34 15.62 7.06
N LEU A 72 -1.74 14.48 7.63
CA LEU A 72 -2.57 13.47 6.97
C LEU A 72 -3.87 14.10 6.45
N PHE A 73 -4.67 14.72 7.33
CA PHE A 73 -5.96 15.26 6.92
C PHE A 73 -5.85 16.51 6.07
N SER A 74 -4.89 17.42 6.33
CA SER A 74 -4.71 18.61 5.49
C SER A 74 -4.23 18.24 4.09
N PHE A 75 -3.29 17.29 3.98
CA PHE A 75 -2.77 16.84 2.70
C PHE A 75 -3.81 16.05 1.92
N PHE A 76 -4.57 15.17 2.59
CA PHE A 76 -5.70 14.49 1.99
C PHE A 76 -6.76 15.48 1.49
N PHE A 77 -7.18 16.44 2.32
CA PHE A 77 -8.21 17.41 1.92
C PHE A 77 -7.77 18.25 0.72
N LEU A 78 -6.58 18.84 0.77
CA LEU A 78 -6.07 19.69 -0.33
C LEU A 78 -5.84 18.88 -1.60
N GLY A 79 -5.27 17.68 -1.49
CA GLY A 79 -5.00 16.86 -2.65
C GLY A 79 -6.27 16.20 -3.21
N ALA A 80 -7.26 15.86 -2.39
CA ALA A 80 -8.57 15.42 -2.86
C ALA A 80 -9.29 16.54 -3.60
N LEU A 81 -9.28 17.77 -3.07
CA LEU A 81 -9.87 18.92 -3.76
C LEU A 81 -9.16 19.18 -5.11
N PHE A 82 -7.83 19.22 -5.11
CA PHE A 82 -7.05 19.46 -6.33
C PHE A 82 -7.25 18.35 -7.37
N SER A 83 -7.09 17.08 -6.98
CA SER A 83 -7.27 15.94 -7.89
C SER A 83 -8.71 15.81 -8.36
N GLY A 84 -9.68 16.09 -7.49
CA GLY A 84 -11.10 16.10 -7.82
C GLY A 84 -11.45 17.12 -8.89
N MET A 85 -10.99 18.36 -8.72
CA MET A 85 -11.18 19.42 -9.71
C MET A 85 -10.43 19.11 -11.01
N PHE A 86 -9.15 18.76 -10.92
CA PHE A 86 -8.32 18.51 -12.11
C PHE A 86 -8.84 17.33 -12.93
N TYR A 87 -9.13 16.19 -12.29
CA TYR A 87 -9.65 15.01 -12.98
C TYR A 87 -11.06 15.26 -13.53
N GLY A 88 -11.93 15.93 -12.77
CA GLY A 88 -13.27 16.27 -13.21
C GLY A 88 -13.28 17.16 -14.46
N ILE A 89 -12.33 18.11 -14.58
CA ILE A 89 -12.21 18.95 -15.78
C ILE A 89 -11.68 18.14 -16.97
N MET A 90 -10.70 17.27 -16.76
CA MET A 90 -10.04 16.51 -17.83
C MET A 90 -10.84 15.29 -18.32
N ASN A 91 -11.62 14.66 -17.44
CA ASN A 91 -12.31 13.39 -17.68
C ASN A 91 -13.76 13.42 -17.15
N GLN A 92 -14.55 14.37 -17.65
CA GLN A 92 -15.94 14.57 -17.21
C GLN A 92 -16.79 13.29 -17.29
N GLU A 93 -16.61 12.49 -18.35
CA GLU A 93 -17.41 11.28 -18.57
C GLU A 93 -17.20 10.23 -17.47
N ASN A 94 -15.96 10.06 -17.00
CA ASN A 94 -15.58 9.06 -16.00
C ASN A 94 -15.57 9.59 -14.57
N TRP A 95 -15.87 10.87 -14.36
CA TRP A 95 -15.82 11.51 -13.05
C TRP A 95 -16.85 10.90 -12.10
N PHE A 96 -16.45 10.24 -11.01
CA PHE A 96 -17.39 9.49 -10.16
C PHE A 96 -18.15 8.38 -10.91
N SER A 97 -17.50 7.66 -11.83
CA SER A 97 -18.12 6.56 -12.58
C SER A 97 -18.70 5.46 -11.67
N LEU A 98 -17.93 4.97 -10.70
CA LEU A 98 -18.38 3.92 -9.77
C LEU A 98 -19.62 4.33 -8.95
N PRO A 99 -19.62 5.47 -8.21
CA PRO A 99 -20.83 5.91 -7.50
C PRO A 99 -22.04 6.14 -8.40
N ARG A 100 -21.85 6.58 -9.65
CA ARG A 100 -22.95 6.92 -10.57
C ARG A 100 -23.52 5.70 -11.28
N ASN A 101 -22.67 4.77 -11.69
CA ASN A 101 -23.04 3.68 -12.60
C ASN A 101 -23.10 2.32 -11.91
N SER A 102 -22.32 2.13 -10.83
CA SER A 102 -22.15 0.84 -10.14
C SER A 102 -22.14 1.03 -8.61
N PHE A 103 -23.20 1.62 -8.07
CA PHE A 103 -23.27 2.02 -6.66
C PHE A 103 -23.05 0.87 -5.66
N ASN A 104 -23.55 -0.32 -5.97
CA ASN A 104 -23.37 -1.50 -5.10
C ASN A 104 -21.90 -1.94 -5.07
N ASP A 105 -21.23 -1.94 -6.22
CA ASP A 105 -19.80 -2.28 -6.32
C ASP A 105 -18.95 -1.23 -5.58
N TRP A 106 -19.34 0.04 -5.69
CA TRP A 106 -18.73 1.12 -4.90
C TRP A 106 -18.88 0.90 -3.40
N LEU A 107 -20.07 0.52 -2.91
CA LEU A 107 -20.29 0.21 -1.49
C LEU A 107 -19.46 -1.00 -1.03
N MET A 108 -19.40 -2.05 -1.85
CA MET A 108 -18.54 -3.21 -1.59
C MET A 108 -17.07 -2.81 -1.52
N LEU A 109 -16.62 -1.95 -2.44
CA LEU A 109 -15.26 -1.41 -2.46
C LEU A 109 -14.97 -0.64 -1.16
N LEU A 110 -15.86 0.25 -0.71
CA LEU A 110 -15.67 1.02 0.54
C LEU A 110 -15.41 0.12 1.75
N LEU A 111 -16.04 -1.05 1.79
CA LEU A 111 -15.93 -2.00 2.91
C LEU A 111 -14.75 -2.97 2.75
N LEU A 112 -14.62 -3.58 1.57
CA LEU A 112 -13.70 -4.68 1.33
C LEU A 112 -12.28 -4.20 1.03
N TYR A 113 -12.11 -3.08 0.31
CA TYR A 113 -10.79 -2.59 -0.10
C TYR A 113 -9.86 -2.30 1.08
N PRO A 114 -10.29 -1.60 2.15
CA PRO A 114 -9.46 -1.38 3.33
C PRO A 114 -8.95 -2.67 4.00
N ILE A 115 -9.79 -3.72 3.99
CA ILE A 115 -9.54 -4.96 4.73
C ILE A 115 -8.75 -5.96 3.89
N LEU A 116 -9.17 -6.20 2.66
CA LEU A 116 -8.63 -7.25 1.79
C LEU A 116 -7.41 -6.80 0.98
N SER A 117 -7.23 -5.48 0.80
CA SER A 117 -6.13 -4.93 0.00
C SER A 117 -5.20 -4.08 0.85
N VAL A 118 -5.71 -2.99 1.44
CA VAL A 118 -4.86 -2.01 2.13
C VAL A 118 -4.17 -2.59 3.36
N MET A 119 -4.90 -3.29 4.23
CA MET A 119 -4.33 -3.88 5.44
C MET A 119 -3.19 -4.87 5.17
N PRO A 120 -3.34 -5.84 4.24
CA PRO A 120 -2.23 -6.68 3.78
C PRO A 120 -1.02 -5.88 3.30
N GLN A 121 -1.25 -4.89 2.43
CA GLN A 121 -0.19 -4.07 1.87
C GLN A 121 0.58 -3.31 2.97
N GLU A 122 -0.11 -2.62 3.87
CA GLU A 122 0.56 -1.87 4.93
C GLU A 122 1.28 -2.78 5.95
N LEU A 123 0.75 -3.97 6.22
CA LEU A 123 1.44 -4.96 7.07
C LEU A 123 2.75 -5.42 6.43
N ILE A 124 2.74 -5.79 5.15
CA ILE A 124 3.91 -6.32 4.44
C ILE A 124 4.95 -5.22 4.25
N PHE A 125 4.55 -4.11 3.62
CA PHE A 125 5.47 -3.08 3.15
C PHE A 125 5.88 -2.09 4.23
N ARG A 126 5.10 -1.92 5.31
CA ARG A 126 5.50 -1.07 6.44
C ARG A 126 5.91 -1.89 7.62
N THR A 127 4.98 -2.64 8.21
CA THR A 127 5.21 -3.17 9.55
C THR A 127 6.26 -4.26 9.57
N TYR A 128 6.09 -5.26 8.71
CA TYR A 128 7.06 -6.33 8.51
C TYR A 128 8.38 -5.76 7.99
N PHE A 129 8.34 -5.02 6.87
CA PHE A 129 9.53 -4.43 6.25
C PHE A 129 10.39 -3.60 7.22
N PHE A 130 9.79 -2.61 7.89
CA PHE A 130 10.53 -1.70 8.76
C PHE A 130 11.09 -2.41 10.00
N HIS A 131 10.41 -3.44 10.51
CA HIS A 131 10.89 -4.19 11.66
C HIS A 131 11.99 -5.18 11.26
N ARG A 132 11.77 -5.94 10.19
CA ARG A 132 12.64 -7.03 9.73
C ARG A 132 13.98 -6.51 9.22
N TYR A 133 13.96 -5.46 8.40
CA TYR A 133 15.15 -4.96 7.71
C TYR A 133 15.86 -3.81 8.43
N LYS A 134 15.40 -3.40 9.62
CA LYS A 134 16.06 -2.33 10.41
C LYS A 134 17.55 -2.59 10.69
N ARG A 135 17.98 -3.85 10.76
CA ARG A 135 19.39 -4.20 11.04
C ARG A 135 20.29 -4.00 9.83
N ILE A 136 19.79 -4.26 8.62
CA ILE A 136 20.54 -4.04 7.36
C ILE A 136 20.32 -2.63 6.80
N MET A 137 19.21 -1.98 7.17
CA MET A 137 18.85 -0.61 6.79
C MET A 137 18.52 0.20 8.05
N PRO A 138 19.54 0.63 8.84
CA PRO A 138 19.32 1.30 10.12
C PRO A 138 18.64 2.66 9.97
N SER A 139 19.01 3.42 8.93
CA SER A 139 18.41 4.71 8.63
C SER A 139 16.90 4.58 8.36
N LYS A 140 16.11 5.42 9.05
CA LYS A 140 14.67 5.51 8.80
C LYS A 140 14.37 6.04 7.41
N THR A 141 15.12 7.04 6.96
CA THR A 141 14.96 7.64 5.62
C THR A 141 15.21 6.62 4.53
N VAL A 142 16.26 5.80 4.66
CA VAL A 142 16.53 4.69 3.72
C VAL A 142 15.36 3.72 3.69
N ARG A 143 14.84 3.31 4.85
CA ARG A 143 13.67 2.42 4.89
C ARG A 143 12.42 3.05 4.26
N ILE A 144 12.19 4.35 4.42
CA ILE A 144 11.07 5.05 3.77
C ILE A 144 11.19 4.96 2.25
N ILE A 145 12.36 5.31 1.70
CA ILE A 145 12.57 5.31 0.25
C ILE A 145 12.50 3.90 -0.31
N VAL A 146 13.22 2.95 0.30
CA VAL A 146 13.24 1.56 -0.20
C VAL A 146 11.87 0.90 -0.08
N SER A 147 11.16 1.09 1.03
CA SER A 147 9.80 0.60 1.22
C SER A 147 8.83 1.15 0.18
N ALA A 148 8.95 2.43 -0.18
CA ALA A 148 8.17 3.04 -1.26
C ALA A 148 8.55 2.47 -2.64
N SER A 149 9.85 2.29 -2.91
CA SER A 149 10.34 1.74 -4.18
C SER A 149 9.87 0.31 -4.41
N VAL A 150 9.96 -0.57 -3.41
CA VAL A 150 9.52 -1.96 -3.55
C VAL A 150 7.99 -2.08 -3.56
N PHE A 151 7.29 -1.15 -2.91
CA PHE A 151 5.84 -1.04 -3.01
C PHE A 151 5.41 -0.65 -4.43
N ALA A 152 6.08 0.33 -5.04
CA ALA A 152 5.88 0.69 -6.45
C ALA A 152 6.23 -0.47 -7.39
N LEU A 153 7.30 -1.21 -7.10
CA LEU A 153 7.68 -2.39 -7.86
C LEU A 153 6.60 -3.48 -7.81
N ALA A 154 5.90 -3.65 -6.69
CA ALA A 154 4.76 -4.58 -6.62
C ALA A 154 3.60 -4.18 -7.55
N HIS A 155 3.46 -2.89 -7.85
CA HIS A 155 2.39 -2.37 -8.72
C HIS A 155 2.70 -2.46 -10.21
N ILE A 156 3.89 -2.89 -10.62
CA ILE A 156 4.19 -3.10 -12.04
C ILE A 156 3.29 -4.18 -12.66
N VAL A 157 2.70 -5.07 -11.83
CA VAL A 157 1.80 -6.15 -12.26
C VAL A 157 0.60 -5.64 -13.05
N TYR A 158 0.16 -4.40 -12.77
CA TYR A 158 -0.92 -3.73 -13.48
C TYR A 158 -0.52 -3.21 -14.87
N ALA A 159 0.76 -3.33 -15.24
CA ALA A 159 1.32 -2.87 -16.51
C ALA A 159 0.99 -1.39 -16.84
N ASN A 160 0.80 -0.58 -15.80
CA ASN A 160 0.40 0.82 -15.90
C ASN A 160 1.42 1.72 -15.20
N VAL A 161 2.10 2.59 -15.96
CA VAL A 161 3.12 3.49 -15.42
C VAL A 161 2.54 4.46 -14.39
N LEU A 162 1.32 4.94 -14.59
CA LEU A 162 0.66 5.84 -13.65
C LEU A 162 0.38 5.13 -12.32
N ALA A 163 -0.05 3.86 -12.34
CA ALA A 163 -0.22 3.06 -11.13
C ALA A 163 1.09 2.93 -10.34
N VAL A 164 2.21 2.67 -11.02
CA VAL A 164 3.55 2.56 -10.40
C VAL A 164 3.98 3.89 -9.79
N LEU A 165 3.77 5.01 -10.49
CA LEU A 165 4.11 6.35 -9.98
C LEU A 165 3.26 6.73 -8.76
N LEU A 166 1.94 6.49 -8.83
CA LEU A 166 1.03 6.74 -7.71
C LEU A 166 1.39 5.85 -6.51
N ALA A 167 1.70 4.58 -6.75
CA ALA A 167 2.17 3.68 -5.70
C ALA A 167 3.48 4.16 -5.08
N PHE A 168 4.43 4.67 -5.87
CA PHE A 168 5.66 5.23 -5.31
C PHE A 168 5.40 6.45 -4.41
N LEU A 169 4.61 7.41 -4.89
CA LEU A 169 4.28 8.63 -4.14
C LEU A 169 3.45 8.34 -2.89
N GLY A 170 2.41 7.51 -3.01
CA GLY A 170 1.63 7.01 -1.88
C GLY A 170 2.51 6.21 -0.92
N GLY A 171 3.39 5.37 -1.44
CA GLY A 171 4.34 4.58 -0.68
C GLY A 171 5.30 5.43 0.16
N LEU A 172 5.76 6.58 -0.36
CA LEU A 172 6.54 7.55 0.40
C LEU A 172 5.72 8.16 1.54
N LEU A 173 4.47 8.55 1.26
CA LEU A 173 3.55 9.12 2.26
C LEU A 173 3.29 8.12 3.39
N PHE A 174 2.85 6.90 3.06
CA PHE A 174 2.49 5.88 4.04
C PHE A 174 3.72 5.40 4.82
N SER A 175 4.88 5.27 4.17
CA SER A 175 6.13 4.93 4.85
C SER A 175 6.58 6.01 5.82
N TYR A 176 6.45 7.28 5.44
CA TYR A 176 6.73 8.38 6.35
C TYR A 176 5.76 8.35 7.54
N THR A 177 4.46 8.12 7.30
CA THR A 177 3.45 7.98 8.36
C THR A 177 3.77 6.86 9.32
N TYR A 178 4.17 5.70 8.82
CA TYR A 178 4.59 4.60 9.68
C TYR A 178 5.84 4.96 10.49
N ALA A 179 6.83 5.60 9.85
CA ALA A 179 8.07 5.98 10.51
C ALA A 179 7.86 6.96 11.69
N GLN A 180 6.87 7.86 11.59
CA GLN A 180 6.52 8.82 12.63
C GLN A 180 5.53 8.24 13.66
N SER A 181 4.39 7.70 13.20
CA SER A 181 3.33 7.20 14.07
C SER A 181 3.68 5.88 14.76
N ARG A 182 4.53 5.05 14.13
CA ARG A 182 4.80 3.65 14.49
C ARG A 182 3.54 2.79 14.59
N SER A 183 2.53 3.11 13.78
CA SER A 183 1.22 2.46 13.77
C SER A 183 0.88 1.96 12.37
N THR A 184 0.57 0.67 12.26
CA THR A 184 0.02 0.08 11.04
C THR A 184 -1.36 0.62 10.77
N PHE A 185 -2.20 0.68 11.81
CA PHE A 185 -3.58 1.14 11.71
C PHE A 185 -3.69 2.58 11.18
N VAL A 186 -2.82 3.50 11.61
CA VAL A 186 -2.79 4.87 11.07
C VAL A 186 -2.42 4.89 9.58
N CYS A 187 -1.52 4.01 9.14
CA CYS A 187 -1.18 3.89 7.72
C CYS A 187 -2.33 3.30 6.91
N VAL A 188 -3.04 2.31 7.47
CA VAL A 188 -4.24 1.74 6.85
C VAL A 188 -5.31 2.82 6.67
N ILE A 189 -5.53 3.70 7.65
CA ILE A 189 -6.45 4.84 7.50
C ILE A 189 -6.01 5.76 6.38
N GLU A 190 -4.75 6.22 6.38
CA GLU A 190 -4.25 7.15 5.35
C GLU A 190 -4.32 6.54 3.95
N HIS A 191 -3.89 5.29 3.81
CA HIS A 191 -3.93 4.58 2.53
C HIS A 191 -5.37 4.31 2.10
N SER A 192 -6.26 3.90 2.99
CA SER A 192 -7.68 3.71 2.65
C SER A 192 -8.33 5.00 2.18
N LEU A 193 -8.05 6.14 2.82
CA LEU A 193 -8.55 7.44 2.38
C LEU A 193 -8.12 7.75 0.95
N TRP A 194 -6.83 7.61 0.64
CA TRP A 194 -6.32 7.88 -0.70
C TRP A 194 -6.83 6.87 -1.75
N GLY A 195 -6.79 5.57 -1.45
CA GLY A 195 -7.25 4.54 -2.38
C GLY A 195 -8.74 4.68 -2.69
N LEU A 196 -9.58 4.75 -1.65
CA LEU A 196 -11.03 4.92 -1.83
C LEU A 196 -11.35 6.23 -2.56
N TRP A 197 -10.65 7.32 -2.29
CA TRP A 197 -10.81 8.57 -3.03
C TRP A 197 -10.52 8.38 -4.52
N MET A 198 -9.40 7.75 -4.87
CA MET A 198 -9.00 7.57 -6.27
C MET A 198 -9.96 6.65 -7.04
N PHE A 199 -10.42 5.55 -6.43
CA PHE A 199 -11.47 4.72 -7.03
C PHE A 199 -12.78 5.49 -7.18
N THR A 200 -13.18 6.21 -6.14
CA THR A 200 -14.40 7.04 -6.15
C THR A 200 -14.31 8.11 -7.23
N LEU A 201 -13.14 8.70 -7.46
CA LEU A 201 -12.91 9.73 -8.47
C LEU A 201 -13.07 9.21 -9.91
N GLY A 202 -12.86 7.91 -10.13
CA GLY A 202 -12.98 7.25 -11.43
C GLY A 202 -11.67 6.68 -11.98
N LEU A 203 -10.63 6.53 -11.14
CA LEU A 203 -9.32 5.98 -11.54
C LEU A 203 -9.19 4.47 -11.33
N GLY A 204 -10.31 3.74 -11.22
CA GLY A 204 -10.32 2.29 -10.97
C GLY A 204 -9.53 1.49 -12.02
N ASP A 205 -9.72 1.81 -13.30
CA ASP A 205 -9.03 1.12 -14.40
C ASP A 205 -7.50 1.31 -14.37
N VAL A 206 -7.03 2.42 -13.80
CA VAL A 206 -5.61 2.68 -13.61
C VAL A 206 -5.06 1.83 -12.45
N LEU A 207 -5.83 1.68 -11.38
CA LEU A 207 -5.38 1.09 -10.12
C LEU A 207 -5.53 -0.43 -10.05
N ASP A 208 -6.52 -1.00 -10.73
CA ASP A 208 -6.80 -2.44 -10.71
C ASP A 208 -6.84 -3.08 -12.12
N ALA A 209 -6.40 -2.35 -13.15
CA ALA A 209 -6.32 -2.83 -14.55
C ALA A 209 -7.65 -3.41 -15.09
N GLY A 210 -8.79 -2.90 -14.63
CA GLY A 210 -10.12 -3.35 -15.05
C GLY A 210 -10.61 -4.65 -14.41
N ALA A 211 -10.16 -4.97 -13.18
CA ALA A 211 -10.56 -6.19 -12.47
C ALA A 211 -11.98 -6.19 -11.85
N PHE A 212 -12.90 -5.35 -12.37
CA PHE A 212 -14.31 -5.35 -12.00
C PHE A 212 -15.20 -5.31 -13.24
#